data_AF-A0A1V5XS98-F1
#
_entry.id   AF-A0A1V5XS98-F1
#
_cell.length_a   1.000
_cell.length_b   1.000
_cell.length_c   1.000
_cell.angle_alpha   90.00
_cell.angle_beta   90.00
_cell.angle_gamma   90.00
#
_symmetry.space_group_name_H-M   'P 1'
#
loop_
_entity.id
_entity.type
_entity.pdbx_description
1 polymer ?
#
loop_
_entity_poly.entity_id
_entity_poly.type
_entity_poly.pdbx_seq_one_letter_code
_entity_poly.pdbx_strand_id
1 'polypeptide(L)'
;MTTIFSAETRILICQHCWAPLESTLAGGNIACRFCGTQNQVSVRDDRPMFNVDYQAPQNETERIERLRSQDGRPFVPPSGLQDLVPHGQIVPWKVQEVVVVWQQARHEVATNGSFDAAEQLLFLTVALSNYFGDQRDEVRERAMV
;
A
#
# COMPACT_ATOMS: atom_id res chain seq x y z
N MET A 1 -2.22 18.86 -27.79
CA MET A 1 -0.99 18.16 -27.34
C MET A 1 -1.33 16.69 -27.18
N THR A 2 -0.89 15.85 -28.12
CA THR A 2 -1.07 14.40 -28.09
C THR A 2 0.11 13.79 -27.34
N THR A 3 -0.10 13.32 -26.11
CA THR A 3 0.89 12.51 -25.41
C THR A 3 0.90 11.11 -26.02
N ILE A 4 1.92 10.80 -26.83
CA ILE A 4 2.11 9.47 -27.41
C ILE A 4 2.60 8.55 -26.28
N PHE A 5 1.79 7.56 -25.91
CA PHE A 5 2.22 6.50 -25.01
C PHE A 5 3.37 5.71 -25.66
N SER A 6 4.46 5.50 -24.93
CA SER A 6 5.57 4.63 -25.33
C SER A 6 5.88 3.64 -24.22
N ALA A 7 5.79 2.35 -24.53
CA ALA A 7 6.14 1.27 -23.60
C ALA A 7 7.66 1.13 -23.38
N GLU A 8 8.47 1.76 -24.25
CA GLU A 8 9.94 1.68 -24.20
C GLU A 8 10.57 2.72 -23.27
N THR A 9 9.77 3.68 -22.78
CA THR A 9 10.21 4.76 -21.89
C THR A 9 9.74 4.52 -20.46
N ARG A 10 10.66 4.68 -19.51
CA ARG A 10 10.41 4.68 -18.07
C ARG A 10 10.59 6.08 -17.53
N ILE A 11 9.65 6.54 -16.70
CA ILE A 11 9.82 7.74 -15.88
C ILE A 11 10.20 7.28 -14.48
N LEU A 12 11.40 7.66 -14.06
CA LEU A 12 11.98 7.39 -12.73
C LEU A 12 12.22 8.72 -12.02
N ILE A 13 12.72 8.64 -10.79
CA ILE A 13 13.02 9.81 -9.96
C ILE A 13 14.53 9.90 -9.76
N CYS A 14 15.10 11.09 -9.95
CA CYS A 14 16.51 11.33 -9.63
C CYS A 14 16.77 11.20 -8.13
N GLN A 15 17.79 10.44 -7.74
CA GLN A 15 18.12 10.18 -6.33
C GLN A 15 18.69 11.39 -5.58
N HIS A 16 19.02 12.48 -6.28
CA HIS A 16 19.57 13.70 -5.68
C HIS A 16 18.55 14.84 -5.58
N CYS A 17 17.94 15.21 -6.71
CA CYS A 17 17.05 16.38 -6.78
C CYS A 17 15.56 16.05 -6.94
N TRP A 18 15.20 14.77 -6.97
CA TRP A 18 13.81 14.29 -7.10
C TRP A 18 13.09 14.68 -8.40
N ALA A 19 13.80 15.30 -9.35
CA ALA A 19 13.26 15.61 -10.67
C ALA A 19 13.04 14.33 -11.50
N PRO A 20 12.10 14.35 -12.46
CA PRO A 20 11.84 13.20 -13.32
C PRO A 20 13.05 12.86 -14.19
N LEU A 21 13.30 11.56 -14.33
CA LEU A 21 14.36 10.99 -15.13
C LEU A 21 13.77 10.02 -16.16
N GLU A 22 13.99 10.31 -17.43
CA GLU A 22 13.60 9.44 -18.55
C GLU A 22 14.69 8.38 -18.78
N SER A 23 14.31 7.11 -18.78
CA SER A 23 15.19 5.97 -19.04
C SER A 23 14.58 5.02 -20.07
N THR A 24 15.42 4.30 -20.79
CA THR A 24 14.98 3.14 -21.57
C THR A 24 14.80 1.91 -20.67
N LEU A 25 14.22 0.83 -21.23
CA LEU A 25 14.08 -0.46 -20.54
C LEU A 25 15.41 -1.10 -20.16
N ALA A 26 16.47 -0.87 -20.96
CA ALA A 26 17.80 -1.40 -20.70
C ALA A 26 18.49 -0.78 -19.47
N GLY A 27 18.00 0.36 -18.98
CA GLY A 27 18.67 1.09 -17.90
C GLY A 27 20.02 1.66 -18.36
N GLY A 28 20.95 1.81 -17.41
CA GLY A 28 22.28 2.39 -17.63
C GLY A 28 22.56 3.60 -16.74
N ASN A 29 23.63 4.34 -17.07
CA ASN A 29 23.99 5.58 -16.38
C ASN A 29 23.29 6.77 -17.06
N ILE A 30 22.41 7.44 -16.33
CA ILE A 30 21.59 8.52 -16.86
C ILE A 30 21.84 9.79 -16.06
N ALA A 31 22.32 10.82 -16.75
CA ALA A 31 22.47 12.15 -16.18
C ALA A 31 21.10 12.80 -15.99
N CYS A 32 20.81 13.29 -14.79
CA CYS A 32 19.63 14.09 -14.54
C CYS A 32 19.71 15.40 -15.32
N ARG A 33 18.71 15.70 -16.16
CA ARG A 33 18.67 16.95 -16.94
C ARG A 33 18.55 18.22 -16.08
N PHE A 34 18.16 18.08 -14.81
CA PHE A 34 17.95 19.21 -13.89
C PHE A 34 19.18 19.50 -13.01
N CYS A 35 19.75 18.48 -12.35
CA CYS A 35 20.87 18.66 -11.43
C CYS A 35 22.21 18.11 -11.93
N GLY A 36 22.24 17.45 -13.09
CA GLY A 36 23.46 16.86 -13.69
C GLY A 36 23.97 15.59 -13.00
N THR A 37 23.40 15.17 -11.86
CA THR A 37 23.83 13.95 -11.15
C THR A 37 23.63 12.71 -12.02
N GLN A 38 24.62 11.83 -12.02
CA GLN A 38 24.56 10.53 -12.69
C GLN A 38 23.76 9.54 -11.84
N ASN A 39 22.71 8.95 -12.40
CA ASN A 39 21.88 7.94 -11.75
C ASN A 39 22.14 6.60 -12.43
N GLN A 40 22.45 5.57 -11.65
CA GLN A 40 22.56 4.22 -12.15
C GLN A 40 21.18 3.55 -12.11
N VAL A 41 20.66 3.20 -13.27
CA VAL A 41 19.34 2.59 -13.44
C VAL A 41 19.52 1.14 -13.87
N SER A 42 18.91 0.21 -13.16
CA SER A 42 18.90 -1.20 -13.55
C SER A 42 17.98 -1.46 -14.75
N VAL A 43 18.29 -2.52 -15.51
CA VAL A 43 17.39 -3.08 -16.52
C VAL A 43 16.02 -3.31 -15.89
N ARG A 44 14.95 -2.95 -16.61
CA ARG A 44 13.59 -3.20 -16.16
C ARG A 44 13.34 -4.70 -16.12
N ASP A 45 12.97 -5.19 -14.94
CA ASP A 45 12.48 -6.55 -14.81
C ASP A 45 11.01 -6.60 -15.24
N ASP A 46 10.76 -7.10 -16.44
CA ASP A 46 9.41 -7.31 -16.97
C ASP A 46 8.85 -8.70 -16.60
N ARG A 47 9.55 -9.46 -15.77
CA ARG A 47 8.94 -10.67 -15.19
C ARG A 47 7.70 -10.22 -14.41
N PRO A 48 6.56 -10.89 -14.58
CA PRO A 48 5.39 -10.61 -13.76
C PRO A 48 5.80 -10.76 -12.29
N MET A 49 5.72 -9.66 -11.53
CA MET A 49 6.18 -9.62 -10.13
C MET A 49 5.40 -10.56 -9.21
N PHE A 50 4.32 -11.15 -9.70
CA PHE A 50 3.49 -12.09 -8.97
C PHE A 50 2.99 -13.15 -9.94
N ASN A 51 2.92 -14.41 -9.50
CA ASN A 51 1.80 -15.25 -9.91
C ASN A 51 0.55 -14.51 -9.42
N VAL A 52 0.04 -13.60 -10.24
CA VAL A 52 -1.32 -13.13 -10.05
C VAL A 52 -2.12 -14.38 -10.36
N ASP A 53 -2.52 -15.12 -9.32
CA ASP A 53 -3.62 -16.06 -9.44
C ASP A 53 -4.69 -15.29 -10.18
N TYR A 54 -4.89 -15.66 -11.44
CA TYR A 54 -5.75 -14.95 -12.35
C TYR A 54 -7.15 -15.07 -11.75
N GLN A 55 -7.54 -14.07 -10.94
CA GLN A 55 -8.87 -13.98 -10.42
C GLN A 55 -9.76 -13.93 -11.66
N ALA A 56 -10.57 -14.97 -11.83
CA ALA A 56 -11.50 -15.05 -12.94
C ALA A 56 -12.20 -13.70 -13.11
N PRO A 57 -12.39 -13.21 -14.35
CA PRO A 57 -12.94 -11.88 -14.58
C PRO A 57 -14.24 -11.73 -13.79
N GLN A 58 -14.20 -10.90 -12.75
CA GLN A 58 -15.38 -10.61 -11.96
C GLN A 58 -16.36 -9.84 -12.86
N ASN A 59 -17.66 -10.14 -12.75
CA ASN A 59 -18.68 -9.37 -13.44
C ASN A 59 -18.57 -7.89 -12.98
N GLU A 60 -18.28 -6.99 -13.91
CA GLU A 60 -18.00 -5.58 -13.60
C GLU A 60 -19.21 -4.89 -12.93
N THR A 61 -20.43 -5.25 -13.33
CA THR A 61 -21.66 -4.75 -12.70
C THR A 61 -21.75 -5.18 -11.24
N GLU A 62 -21.47 -6.46 -10.97
CA GLU A 62 -21.48 -7.02 -9.60
C GLU A 62 -20.37 -6.39 -8.73
N ARG A 63 -19.19 -6.14 -9.31
CA ARG A 63 -18.09 -5.44 -8.64
C ARG A 63 -18.51 -4.02 -8.24
N ILE A 64 -19.10 -3.26 -9.17
CA ILE A 64 -19.58 -1.90 -8.90
C ILE A 64 -20.69 -1.89 -7.86
N GLU A 65 -21.62 -2.84 -7.91
CA GLU A 65 -22.73 -2.93 -6.96
C GLU A 65 -22.24 -3.27 -5.55
N ARG A 66 -21.26 -4.18 -5.42
CA ARG A 66 -20.55 -4.42 -4.16
C ARG A 66 -19.87 -3.17 -3.62
N LEU A 67 -19.18 -2.41 -4.47
CA LEU A 67 -18.53 -1.15 -4.06
C LEU A 67 -19.56 -0.11 -3.60
N ARG A 68 -20.66 0.08 -4.34
CA ARG A 68 -21.73 0.99 -3.95
C ARG A 68 -22.38 0.60 -2.65
N SER A 69 -22.49 -0.69 -2.36
CA SER A 69 -23.06 -1.17 -1.09
C SER A 69 -22.22 -0.78 0.14
N GLN A 70 -20.94 -0.47 -0.05
CA GLN A 70 -20.02 -0.04 1.01
C GLN A 70 -20.10 1.48 1.25
N ASP A 71 -20.69 2.23 0.32
CA ASP A 71 -20.78 3.69 0.42
C ASP A 71 -21.68 4.10 1.59
N GLY A 72 -21.23 5.07 2.37
CA GLY A 72 -21.91 5.55 3.58
C GLY A 72 -21.98 4.57 4.76
N ARG A 73 -21.37 3.39 4.67
CA ARG A 73 -21.28 2.48 5.82
C ARG A 73 -20.17 2.90 6.78
N PRO A 74 -20.41 2.85 8.11
CA PRO A 74 -19.36 3.14 9.07
C PRO A 74 -18.24 2.09 8.97
N PHE A 75 -17.00 2.56 9.05
CA PHE A 75 -15.83 1.68 9.13
C PHE A 75 -15.75 1.08 10.54
N VAL A 76 -16.34 -0.10 10.72
CA VAL A 76 -16.46 -0.77 12.02
C VAL A 76 -15.39 -1.86 12.18
N PRO A 77 -14.98 -2.18 13.43
CA PRO A 77 -14.09 -3.30 13.68
C PRO A 77 -14.66 -4.62 13.13
N PRO A 78 -13.85 -5.42 12.43
CA PRO A 78 -14.15 -6.83 12.15
C PRO A 78 -14.53 -7.58 13.43
N SER A 79 -15.35 -8.64 13.30
CA SER A 79 -15.91 -9.37 14.44
C SER A 79 -14.86 -9.87 15.45
N GLY A 80 -13.67 -10.25 14.99
CA GLY A 80 -12.56 -10.70 15.85
C GLY A 80 -11.81 -9.59 16.59
N LEU A 81 -12.10 -8.31 16.33
CA LEU A 81 -11.35 -7.18 16.88
C LEU A 81 -12.15 -6.31 17.85
N GLN A 82 -13.42 -6.63 18.10
CA GLN A 82 -14.33 -5.81 18.92
C GLN A 82 -13.80 -5.63 20.36
N ASP A 83 -13.24 -6.69 20.96
CA ASP A 83 -12.66 -6.63 22.30
C ASP A 83 -11.33 -5.89 22.34
N LEU A 84 -10.59 -5.90 21.21
CA LEU A 84 -9.27 -5.29 21.09
C LEU A 84 -9.38 -3.77 20.86
N VAL A 85 -10.41 -3.35 20.12
CA VAL A 85 -10.64 -1.97 19.71
C VAL A 85 -12.09 -1.58 20.09
N PRO A 86 -12.37 -1.41 21.39
CA PRO A 86 -13.72 -1.11 21.86
C PRO A 86 -14.21 0.20 21.25
N HIS A 87 -15.43 0.19 20.71
CA HIS A 87 -16.03 1.33 19.99
C HIS A 87 -15.21 1.85 18.81
N GLY A 88 -14.32 1.03 18.23
CA GLY A 88 -13.49 1.42 17.09
C GLY A 88 -12.32 2.35 17.45
N GLN A 89 -12.01 2.52 18.73
CA GLN A 89 -10.85 3.31 19.18
C GLN A 89 -9.81 2.44 19.91
N ILE A 90 -8.54 2.76 19.68
CA ILE A 90 -7.43 2.13 20.41
C ILE A 90 -7.26 2.86 21.74
N VAL A 91 -7.44 2.13 22.83
CA VAL A 91 -7.15 2.63 24.18
C VAL A 91 -5.65 2.50 24.50
N PRO A 92 -5.03 3.45 25.24
CA PRO A 92 -3.58 3.48 25.41
C PRO A 92 -2.96 2.20 25.99
N TRP A 93 -3.67 1.51 26.89
CA TRP A 93 -3.17 0.29 27.53
C TRP A 93 -3.25 -0.95 26.63
N LYS A 94 -3.98 -0.90 25.50
CA LYS A 94 -4.08 -2.00 24.53
C LYS A 94 -3.19 -1.84 23.31
N VAL A 95 -2.51 -0.70 23.15
CA VAL A 95 -1.71 -0.41 21.94
C VAL A 95 -0.72 -1.52 21.61
N GLN A 96 -0.01 -2.06 22.62
CA GLN A 96 0.96 -3.11 22.39
C GLN A 96 0.31 -4.41 21.89
N GLU A 97 -0.85 -4.77 22.44
CA GLU A 97 -1.64 -5.92 22.01
C GLU A 97 -2.14 -5.74 20.57
N VAL A 98 -2.64 -4.53 20.25
CA VAL A 98 -3.10 -4.16 18.91
C VAL A 98 -1.97 -4.29 17.88
N VAL A 99 -0.76 -3.82 18.22
CA VAL A 99 0.42 -3.95 17.34
C VAL A 99 0.79 -5.42 17.09
N VAL A 100 0.70 -6.28 18.11
CA VAL A 100 0.96 -7.72 17.95
C VAL A 100 -0.05 -8.36 17.00
N VAL A 101 -1.34 -8.07 17.17
CA VAL A 101 -2.39 -8.59 16.28
C VAL A 101 -2.22 -8.06 14.85
N TRP A 102 -1.84 -6.79 14.69
CA TRP A 102 -1.52 -6.22 13.38
C TRP A 102 -0.35 -6.95 12.70
N GLN A 103 0.74 -7.22 13.42
CA GLN A 103 1.87 -7.98 12.88
C GLN A 103 1.48 -9.41 12.49
N GLN A 104 0.64 -10.07 13.31
CA GLN A 104 0.14 -11.40 13.02
C GLN A 104 -0.73 -11.41 11.75
N ALA A 105 -1.67 -10.47 11.63
CA ALA A 105 -2.51 -10.32 10.44
C ALA A 105 -1.66 -10.09 9.19
N ARG A 106 -0.63 -9.23 9.28
CA ARG A 106 0.31 -8.98 8.18
C ARG A 106 1.04 -10.26 7.74
N HIS A 107 1.49 -11.07 8.69
CA HIS A 107 2.16 -12.33 8.40
C HIS A 107 1.20 -13.36 7.76
N GLU A 108 -0.02 -13.46 8.27
CA GLU A 108 -1.06 -14.37 7.77
C GLU A 108 -1.45 -14.03 6.33
N VAL A 109 -1.64 -12.75 6.02
CA VAL A 109 -1.90 -12.29 4.65
C VAL A 109 -0.75 -12.65 3.71
N ALA A 110 0.50 -12.41 4.14
CA ALA A 110 1.67 -12.70 3.32
C ALA A 110 1.88 -14.20 3.07
N THR A 111 1.49 -15.05 4.02
CA THR A 111 1.70 -16.50 3.94
C THR A 111 0.56 -17.20 3.24
N ASN A 112 -0.68 -16.88 3.60
CA ASN A 112 -1.87 -17.65 3.26
C ASN A 112 -2.88 -16.89 2.39
N GLY A 113 -2.71 -15.58 2.19
CA GLY A 113 -3.66 -14.77 1.41
C GLY A 113 -5.06 -14.71 2.01
N SER A 114 -5.20 -14.91 3.33
CA SER A 114 -6.49 -14.95 4.01
C SER A 114 -7.23 -13.61 3.91
N PHE A 115 -8.47 -13.64 3.40
CA PHE A 115 -9.32 -12.45 3.27
C PHE A 115 -9.67 -11.85 4.63
N ASP A 116 -10.01 -12.69 5.61
CA ASP A 116 -10.33 -12.23 6.97
C ASP A 116 -9.12 -11.54 7.61
N ALA A 117 -7.92 -12.08 7.40
CA ALA A 117 -6.68 -11.47 7.88
C ALA A 117 -6.38 -10.15 7.16
N ALA A 118 -6.69 -10.05 5.86
CA ALA A 118 -6.53 -8.82 5.09
C ALA A 118 -7.48 -7.71 5.56
N GLU A 119 -8.73 -8.06 5.89
CA GLU A 119 -9.70 -7.12 6.47
C GLU A 119 -9.23 -6.62 7.85
N GLN A 120 -8.76 -7.53 8.71
CA GLN A 120 -8.19 -7.16 10.01
C GLN A 120 -6.96 -6.27 9.86
N LEU A 121 -6.05 -6.61 8.94
CA LEU A 121 -4.85 -5.84 8.67
C LEU A 121 -5.19 -4.40 8.23
N LEU A 122 -6.14 -4.25 7.30
CA LEU A 122 -6.60 -2.95 6.82
C LEU A 122 -7.17 -2.11 7.97
N PHE A 123 -8.09 -2.70 8.75
CA PHE A 123 -8.72 -2.00 9.88
C PHE A 123 -7.68 -1.55 10.91
N LEU A 124 -6.79 -2.45 11.33
CA LEU A 124 -5.78 -2.17 12.34
C LEU A 124 -4.75 -1.14 11.86
N THR A 125 -4.42 -1.14 10.58
CA THR A 125 -3.51 -0.16 9.96
C THR A 125 -4.08 1.25 10.06
N VAL A 126 -5.35 1.43 9.68
CA VAL A 126 -6.04 2.73 9.77
C VAL A 126 -6.16 3.17 11.24
N ALA A 127 -6.56 2.26 12.12
CA ALA A 127 -6.73 2.56 13.54
C ALA A 127 -5.40 2.97 14.20
N LEU A 128 -4.31 2.24 13.95
CA LEU A 128 -2.98 2.55 14.49
C LEU A 128 -2.41 3.85 13.89
N SER A 129 -2.59 4.09 12.59
CA SER A 129 -2.17 5.34 11.95
C SER A 129 -2.83 6.55 12.62
N ASN A 130 -4.16 6.50 12.81
CA ASN A 130 -4.88 7.58 13.49
C ASN A 130 -4.41 7.75 14.93
N TYR A 131 -4.24 6.64 15.68
CA TYR A 131 -3.75 6.69 17.05
C TYR A 131 -2.36 7.34 17.15
N PHE A 132 -1.41 6.95 16.31
CA PHE A 132 -0.06 7.54 16.33
C PHE A 132 -0.04 8.98 15.82
N GLY A 133 -0.89 9.32 14.84
CA GLY A 133 -1.09 10.69 14.38
C GLY A 133 -1.60 11.61 15.49
N ASP A 134 -2.59 11.17 16.28
CA ASP A 134 -3.09 11.91 17.44
C ASP A 134 -2.02 12.14 18.52
N GLN A 135 -1.10 11.17 18.69
CA GLN A 135 0.04 11.27 19.60
C GLN A 135 1.24 12.04 19.00
N ARG A 136 1.17 12.43 17.72
CA ARG A 136 2.28 13.03 16.95
C ARG A 136 3.54 12.14 16.89
N ASP A 137 3.38 10.83 16.92
CA ASP A 137 4.46 9.86 16.70
C ASP A 137 4.60 9.57 15.20
N GLU A 138 5.17 10.53 14.47
CA GLU A 138 5.30 10.48 13.00
C GLU A 138 6.10 9.26 12.52
N VAL A 139 7.04 8.76 13.34
CA VAL A 139 7.87 7.62 12.96
C VAL A 139 7.02 6.35 12.93
N ARG A 140 6.20 6.12 13.96
CA ARG A 140 5.32 4.95 14.01
C ARG A 140 4.14 5.06 13.07
N GLU A 141 3.61 6.26 12.87
CA GLU A 141 2.57 6.51 11.87
C GLU A 141 3.05 6.12 10.46
N ARG A 142 4.23 6.59 10.04
CA ARG A 142 4.81 6.23 8.74
C ARG A 142 5.12 4.75 8.59
N ALA A 143 5.40 4.05 9.70
CA ALA A 143 5.67 2.62 9.68
C ALA A 143 4.41 1.76 9.40
N MET A 144 3.21 2.36 9.44
CA MET A 144 1.95 1.69 9.10
C MET A 144 1.66 1.67 7.59
N VAL A 145 2.37 2.47 6.78
CA VAL A 145 2.21 2.61 5.31
C VAL A 145 3.29 1.81 4.58
#